data_AF-T1J724-F1
#
_entry.id   AF-T1J724-F1
#
_cell.length_a   1.000
_cell.length_b   1.000
_cell.length_c   1.000
_cell.angle_alpha   90.00
_cell.angle_beta   90.00
_cell.angle_gamma   90.00
#
_symmetry.space_group_name_H-M   'P 1'
#
loop_
_entity.id
_entity.type
_entity.pdbx_description
1 polymer ?
#
loop_
_entity_poly.entity_id
_entity_poly.type
_entity_poly.pdbx_seq_one_letter_code
_entity_poly.pdbx_strand_id
1 'polypeptide(L)'
;MEDEADSLLNEISQVASNIMGAQERLNNLTEISSRLQDEMALLTAAVNYQRLNISNVLRELGVLALENDKDTTLIQLTERVCETDDSENCVICLEEPKRGQLVKELPCSHFCCICCHGYDVIPKLFTDQSIYL
;
A
#
# COMPACT_ATOMS: atom_id res chain seq x y z
N MET A 1 24.33 -57.76 28.76
CA MET A 1 23.70 -57.54 27.43
C MET A 1 22.22 -57.21 27.56
N GLU A 2 21.47 -57.79 28.49
CA GLU A 2 20.05 -57.42 28.71
C GLU A 2 19.88 -56.00 29.30
N ASP A 3 20.68 -55.61 30.30
CA ASP A 3 20.57 -54.27 30.94
C ASP A 3 20.77 -53.08 29.99
N GLU A 4 21.59 -53.26 28.95
CA GLU A 4 21.90 -52.22 27.96
C GLU A 4 20.74 -52.05 26.96
N ALA A 5 20.09 -53.16 26.60
CA ALA A 5 18.91 -53.15 25.74
C ALA A 5 17.72 -52.50 26.45
N ASP A 6 17.53 -52.77 27.75
CA ASP A 6 16.45 -52.17 28.53
C ASP A 6 16.64 -50.66 28.75
N SER A 7 17.88 -50.20 28.95
CA SER A 7 18.19 -48.78 29.01
C SER A 7 17.85 -48.07 27.70
N LEU A 8 18.23 -48.65 26.56
CA LEU A 8 17.92 -48.11 25.24
C LEU A 8 16.42 -48.09 24.96
N LEU A 9 15.68 -49.13 25.35
CA LEU A 9 14.23 -49.18 25.20
C LEU A 9 13.51 -48.08 26.01
N ASN A 10 14.03 -47.76 27.20
CA ASN A 10 13.48 -46.69 28.02
C ASN A 10 13.74 -45.31 27.40
N GLU A 11 14.94 -45.06 26.89
CA GLU A 11 15.28 -43.83 26.17
C GLU A 11 14.43 -43.65 24.91
N ILE A 12 14.25 -44.72 24.12
CA ILE A 12 13.40 -44.71 22.93
C ILE A 12 11.95 -44.37 23.29
N SER A 13 11.43 -44.94 24.38
CA SER A 13 10.06 -44.68 24.85
C SER A 13 9.88 -43.22 25.30
N GLN A 14 10.89 -42.66 25.97
CA GLN A 14 10.88 -41.25 26.38
C GLN A 14 10.93 -40.31 25.17
N VAL A 15 11.80 -40.61 24.18
CA VAL A 15 11.90 -39.84 22.94
C VAL A 15 10.60 -39.91 22.15
N ALA A 16 9.96 -41.07 22.04
CA ALA A 16 8.67 -41.22 21.37
C ALA A 16 7.58 -40.38 22.01
N SER A 17 7.51 -40.36 23.34
CA SER A 17 6.54 -39.54 24.09
C SER A 17 6.77 -38.04 23.86
N ASN A 18 8.03 -37.60 23.85
CA ASN A 18 8.38 -36.21 23.55
C ASN A 18 8.01 -35.82 22.11
N ILE A 19 8.24 -36.71 21.14
CA ILE A 19 7.89 -36.48 19.73
C ILE A 19 6.37 -36.37 19.58
N MET A 20 5.59 -37.25 20.19
CA MET A 20 4.12 -37.18 20.13
C MET A 20 3.60 -35.87 20.72
N GLY A 21 4.13 -35.44 21.87
CA GLY A 21 3.76 -34.16 22.48
C GLY A 21 4.16 -32.95 21.63
N ALA A 22 5.31 -33.01 20.95
CA ALA A 22 5.73 -31.96 20.02
C ALA A 22 4.84 -31.91 18.77
N GLN A 23 4.42 -33.06 18.26
CA GLN A 23 3.52 -33.15 17.09
C GLN A 23 2.14 -32.57 17.40
N GLU A 24 1.59 -32.84 18.58
CA GLU A 24 0.30 -32.26 19.01
C GLU A 24 0.38 -30.72 19.05
N ARG A 25 1.46 -30.19 19.62
CA ARG A 25 1.70 -28.73 19.66
C ARG A 25 1.83 -28.14 18.24
N LEU A 26 2.52 -28.83 17.34
CA LEU A 26 2.67 -28.39 15.94
C LEU A 26 1.31 -28.34 15.22
N ASN A 27 0.47 -29.35 15.41
CA ASN A 27 -0.87 -29.39 14.84
C ASN A 27 -1.73 -28.21 15.34
N ASN A 28 -1.70 -27.94 16.65
CA ASN A 28 -2.42 -26.81 17.25
C ASN A 28 -1.93 -25.46 16.69
N LEU A 29 -0.61 -25.29 16.55
CA LEU A 29 -0.04 -24.07 15.96
C LEU A 29 -0.44 -23.89 14.49
N THR A 30 -0.52 -24.99 13.74
CA THR A 30 -0.94 -24.96 12.34
C THR A 30 -2.40 -24.54 12.21
N GLU A 31 -3.28 -25.05 13.08
CA GLU A 31 -4.68 -24.63 13.11
C GLU A 31 -4.83 -23.15 13.45
N ILE A 32 -4.12 -22.66 14.48
CA ILE A 32 -4.12 -21.25 14.85
C ILE A 32 -3.60 -20.39 13.69
N SER A 33 -2.51 -20.80 13.03
CA SER A 33 -1.96 -20.09 11.89
C SER A 33 -2.96 -19.99 10.73
N SER A 34 -3.69 -21.06 10.43
CA SER A 34 -4.73 -21.05 9.40
C SER A 34 -5.83 -20.07 9.73
N ARG A 35 -6.32 -20.08 10.99
CA ARG A 35 -7.37 -19.14 11.43
C ARG A 35 -6.92 -17.68 11.36
N LEU A 36 -5.68 -17.39 11.75
CA LEU A 36 -5.12 -16.04 11.65
C LEU A 36 -4.99 -15.57 10.20
N GLN A 37 -4.66 -16.47 9.26
CA GLN A 37 -4.63 -16.15 7.84
C GLN A 37 -6.01 -15.77 7.30
N ASP A 38 -7.04 -16.52 7.70
CA ASP A 38 -8.43 -16.21 7.32
C ASP A 38 -8.89 -14.86 7.89
N GLU A 39 -8.59 -14.57 9.16
CA GLU A 39 -8.89 -13.29 9.79
C GLU A 39 -8.16 -12.13 9.12
N MET A 40 -6.89 -12.29 8.75
CA MET A 40 -6.13 -11.29 7.99
C MET A 40 -6.74 -11.02 6.61
N ALA A 41 -7.23 -12.04 5.92
CA ALA A 41 -7.90 -11.89 4.63
C ALA A 41 -9.19 -11.07 4.76
N LEU A 42 -10.00 -11.36 5.78
CA LEU A 42 -11.23 -10.60 6.07
C LEU A 42 -10.93 -9.13 6.41
N LEU A 43 -9.92 -8.88 7.24
CA LEU A 43 -9.51 -7.53 7.61
C LEU A 43 -9.01 -6.75 6.38
N THR A 44 -8.24 -7.40 5.51
CA THR A 44 -7.75 -6.81 4.25
C THR A 44 -8.92 -6.41 3.35
N ALA A 45 -9.93 -7.28 3.21
CA ALA A 45 -11.13 -6.98 2.45
C ALA A 45 -11.91 -5.80 3.04
N ALA A 46 -12.07 -5.74 4.37
CA ALA A 46 -12.77 -4.67 5.06
C ALA A 46 -12.07 -3.30 4.88
N VAL A 47 -10.74 -3.27 5.01
CA VAL A 47 -9.94 -2.04 4.79
C VAL A 47 -10.08 -1.57 3.34
N ASN A 48 -9.99 -2.48 2.37
CA ASN A 48 -10.16 -2.13 0.96
C ASN A 48 -11.55 -1.58 0.66
N TYR A 49 -12.60 -2.16 1.24
CA TYR A 49 -13.97 -1.67 1.12
C TYR A 49 -14.11 -0.26 1.70
N GLN A 50 -13.58 -0.01 2.90
CA GLN A 50 -13.58 1.32 3.50
C GLN A 50 -12.81 2.34 2.65
N ARG A 51 -11.66 1.96 2.08
CA ARG A 51 -10.87 2.83 1.20
C ARG A 51 -11.65 3.24 -0.05
N LEU A 52 -12.39 2.30 -0.66
CA LEU A 52 -13.26 2.59 -1.81
C LEU A 52 -14.41 3.54 -1.42
N ASN A 53 -15.03 3.32 -0.26
CA ASN A 53 -16.09 4.21 0.24
C ASN A 53 -15.59 5.62 0.50
N ILE A 54 -14.42 5.78 1.13
CA ILE A 54 -13.80 7.08 1.35
C ILE A 54 -13.53 7.77 0.02
N SER A 55 -12.97 7.04 -0.96
CA SER A 55 -12.73 7.58 -2.30
C SER A 55 -14.02 8.05 -2.97
N ASN A 56 -15.12 7.29 -2.86
CA ASN A 56 -16.42 7.69 -3.39
C ASN A 56 -16.96 8.95 -2.70
N VAL A 57 -16.89 9.02 -1.36
CA VAL A 57 -17.33 10.20 -0.59
C VAL A 57 -16.51 11.43 -0.96
N LEU A 58 -15.18 11.30 -1.09
CA LEU A 58 -14.32 12.41 -1.50
C LEU A 58 -14.66 12.90 -2.92
N ARG A 59 -14.99 11.99 -3.83
CA ARG A 59 -15.44 12.34 -5.18
C ARG A 59 -16.77 13.09 -5.14
N GLU A 60 -17.74 12.62 -4.36
CA GLU A 60 -19.05 13.28 -4.20
C GLU A 60 -18.91 14.67 -3.57
N LEU A 61 -18.10 14.81 -2.51
CA LEU A 61 -17.78 16.11 -1.91
C LEU A 61 -17.07 17.03 -2.90
N GLY A 62 -16.18 16.49 -3.75
CA GLY A 62 -15.56 17.21 -4.84
C GLY A 62 -16.61 17.78 -5.80
N VAL A 63 -17.55 16.95 -6.27
CA VAL A 63 -18.65 17.39 -7.14
C VAL A 63 -19.49 18.48 -6.48
N LEU A 64 -19.87 18.32 -5.21
CA LEU A 64 -20.65 19.32 -4.46
C LEU A 64 -19.89 20.63 -4.24
N ALA A 65 -18.57 20.57 -4.06
CA ALA A 65 -17.73 21.76 -3.97
C ALA A 65 -17.71 22.53 -5.30
N LEU A 66 -17.67 21.83 -6.44
CA LEU A 66 -17.74 22.44 -7.77
C LEU A 66 -19.12 23.02 -8.10
N GLU A 67 -20.21 22.40 -7.63
CA GLU A 67 -21.56 22.94 -7.85
C GLU A 67 -21.75 24.31 -7.17
N ASN A 68 -21.04 24.57 -6.08
CA ASN A 68 -21.06 25.85 -5.37
C ASN A 68 -20.07 26.88 -5.91
N ASP A 69 -19.10 26.45 -6.72
CA ASP A 69 -18.06 27.31 -7.30
C ASP A 69 -17.95 27.03 -8.80
N LYS A 70 -18.78 27.76 -9.59
CA LYS A 70 -18.97 27.54 -11.04
C LYS A 70 -17.69 27.66 -11.89
N ASP A 71 -16.59 28.13 -11.29
CA ASP A 71 -15.32 28.31 -11.97
C ASP A 71 -14.27 27.23 -11.65
N THR A 72 -14.53 26.31 -10.73
CA THR A 72 -13.57 25.26 -10.37
C THR A 72 -13.86 23.96 -11.13
N THR A 73 -12.84 23.29 -11.66
CA THR A 73 -12.94 21.97 -12.31
C THR A 73 -11.91 21.06 -11.68
N LEU A 74 -12.34 19.94 -11.09
CA LEU A 74 -11.43 18.92 -10.59
C LEU A 74 -10.98 18.05 -11.76
N ILE A 75 -9.67 17.99 -11.99
CA ILE A 75 -9.06 17.16 -13.03
C ILE A 75 -8.30 16.04 -12.35
N GLN A 76 -8.61 14.79 -12.71
CA GLN A 76 -7.83 13.65 -12.28
C GLN A 76 -6.48 13.67 -12.99
N LEU A 77 -5.39 13.77 -12.22
CA LEU A 77 -4.04 13.76 -12.77
C LEU A 77 -3.60 12.31 -13.05
N THR A 78 -2.88 12.14 -14.15
CA THR A 78 -2.29 10.84 -14.49
C THR A 78 -0.96 10.68 -13.77
N GLU A 79 -0.80 9.56 -13.07
CA GLU A 79 0.45 9.18 -12.43
C GLU A 79 1.31 8.37 -13.40
N ARG A 80 2.60 8.69 -13.47
CA ARG A 80 3.60 7.91 -14.20
C ARG A 80 4.89 7.81 -13.39
N VAL A 81 5.70 6.79 -13.72
CA VAL A 81 7.04 6.64 -13.16
C VAL A 81 8.02 7.39 -14.07
N CYS A 82 8.90 8.19 -13.48
CA CYS A 82 9.98 8.87 -14.18
C CYS A 82 10.96 7.82 -14.76
N GLU A 83 11.06 7.75 -16.09
CA GLU A 83 11.85 6.72 -16.77
C GLU A 83 13.32 7.13 -17.00
N THR A 84 13.57 8.44 -17.06
CA THR A 84 14.87 9.04 -17.42
C THR A 84 15.28 10.13 -16.44
N ASP A 85 16.59 10.30 -16.24
CA ASP A 85 17.12 11.36 -15.38
C ASP A 85 17.02 12.77 -16.03
N ASP A 86 16.80 12.84 -17.36
CA ASP A 86 16.66 14.11 -18.11
C ASP A 86 15.20 14.62 -18.14
N SER A 87 14.45 14.43 -17.06
CA SER A 87 13.07 14.91 -16.99
C SER A 87 13.05 16.40 -16.62
N GLU A 88 12.03 17.15 -17.07
CA GLU A 88 11.85 18.57 -16.67
C GLU A 88 11.86 18.77 -15.13
N ASN A 89 11.94 20.01 -14.67
CA ASN A 89 11.94 20.24 -13.22
C ASN A 89 10.51 20.15 -12.68
N CYS A 90 10.35 19.59 -11.49
CA CYS A 90 9.09 19.67 -10.76
C CYS A 90 8.68 21.13 -10.58
N VAL A 91 7.48 21.52 -11.00
CA VAL A 91 7.04 22.93 -10.92
C VAL A 91 6.83 23.46 -9.50
N ILE A 92 6.83 22.58 -8.49
CA ILE A 92 6.66 22.94 -7.07
C ILE A 92 8.00 23.06 -6.35
N CYS A 93 8.82 22.01 -6.36
CA CYS A 93 10.11 22.02 -5.65
C CYS A 93 11.28 22.49 -6.52
N LEU A 94 11.08 22.64 -7.84
CA LEU A 94 12.10 23.01 -8.82
C LEU A 94 13.27 22.02 -8.91
N GLU A 95 13.13 20.82 -8.33
CA GLU A 95 14.11 19.74 -8.41
C GLU A 95 13.81 18.80 -9.59
N GLU A 96 14.87 18.26 -10.19
CA GLU A 96 14.79 17.19 -11.20
C GLU A 96 14.32 15.88 -10.53
N PRO A 97 13.26 15.22 -11.03
CA PRO A 97 12.80 13.96 -10.49
C PRO A 97 13.80 12.86 -10.85
N LYS A 98 14.12 12.01 -9.89
CA LYS A 98 15.05 10.90 -10.09
C LYS A 98 14.37 9.77 -10.87
N ARG A 99 15.15 9.02 -11.66
CA ARG A 99 14.64 7.79 -12.27
C ARG A 99 13.99 6.86 -11.24
N GLY A 100 12.81 6.34 -11.57
CA GLY A 100 12.00 5.50 -10.69
C GLY A 100 11.09 6.25 -9.72
N GLN A 101 11.17 7.59 -9.67
CA GLN A 101 10.27 8.41 -8.85
C GLN A 101 8.89 8.53 -9.50
N LEU A 102 7.82 8.50 -8.68
CA LEU A 102 6.46 8.77 -9.14
C LEU A 102 6.26 10.27 -9.35
N VAL A 103 5.74 10.62 -10.53
CA VAL A 103 5.38 11.97 -10.94
C VAL A 103 3.93 12.02 -11.43
N LYS A 104 3.27 13.17 -11.23
CA LYS A 104 1.94 13.46 -11.77
C LYS A 104 2.06 14.43 -12.92
N GLU A 105 1.42 14.11 -14.04
CA GLU A 105 1.35 15.01 -15.21
C GLU A 105 0.17 15.96 -15.07
N LEU A 106 0.43 17.25 -15.25
CA LEU A 106 -0.54 18.33 -15.20
C LEU A 106 -1.19 18.53 -16.57
N PRO A 107 -2.40 19.12 -16.65
CA PRO A 107 -3.06 19.42 -17.92
C PRO A 107 -2.26 20.34 -18.84
N CYS A 108 -1.34 21.14 -18.28
CA CYS A 108 -0.43 22.02 -19.00
C CYS A 108 0.88 21.33 -19.42
N SER A 109 0.91 19.99 -19.44
CA SER A 109 2.07 19.14 -19.80
C SER A 109 3.29 19.22 -18.88
N HIS A 110 3.28 20.10 -17.89
CA HIS A 110 4.26 20.10 -16.80
C HIS A 110 4.01 18.94 -15.84
N PHE A 111 4.94 18.68 -14.92
CA PHE A 111 4.75 17.66 -13.90
C PHE A 111 5.21 18.08 -12.52
N CYS A 112 4.79 17.28 -11.55
CA CYS A 112 5.14 17.44 -10.15
C CYS A 112 5.50 16.10 -9.51
N CYS A 113 6.52 16.12 -8.64
CA CYS A 113 6.86 15.01 -7.77
C CYS A 113 5.72 14.69 -6.80
N ILE A 114 5.47 13.40 -6.53
CA ILE A 114 4.40 12.99 -5.62
C ILE A 114 4.64 13.46 -4.17
N CYS A 115 5.90 13.61 -3.76
CA CYS A 115 6.27 14.13 -2.43
C CYS A 115 5.97 15.62 -2.23
N CYS A 116 5.74 16.37 -3.31
CA CYS A 116 5.40 17.80 -3.26
C CYS A 116 3.89 18.05 -3.24
N HIS A 117 3.07 17.00 -3.40
CA HIS A 117 1.62 17.05 -3.23
C HIS A 117 1.24 16.71 -1.78
N GLY A 118 0.99 17.74 -0.98
CA GLY A 118 0.19 17.61 0.25
C GLY A 118 -1.32 17.58 -0.01
N TYR A 119 -1.77 17.85 -1.24
CA TYR A 119 -3.19 17.97 -1.60
C TYR A 119 -3.42 17.52 -3.04
N ASP A 120 -4.29 16.53 -3.27
CA ASP A 120 -4.73 16.01 -4.58
C ASP A 120 -5.62 17.00 -5.37
N VAL A 121 -5.51 18.30 -5.08
CA VAL A 121 -6.35 19.36 -5.66
C VAL A 121 -5.46 20.53 -6.02
N ILE A 122 -5.33 20.81 -7.32
CA ILE A 122 -4.62 21.97 -7.83
C ILE A 122 -5.67 23.05 -8.13
N PRO A 123 -5.66 24.19 -7.43
CA PRO A 123 -6.49 25.34 -7.81
C PRO A 123 -6.14 25.79 -9.23
N LYS A 124 -7.12 26.35 -9.94
CA LYS A 124 -7.01 26.89 -11.31
C LYS A 124 -5.85 27.88 -11.57
N LEU A 125 -5.20 28.34 -10.50
CA LEU A 125 -3.98 29.16 -10.53
C LEU A 125 -2.83 28.56 -11.34
N PHE A 126 -2.82 27.25 -11.59
CA PHE A 126 -1.77 26.59 -12.40
C PHE A 126 -2.19 26.20 -13.82
N THR A 127 -3.48 26.36 -14.17
CA THR A 127 -3.99 25.97 -15.51
C THR A 127 -4.19 27.17 -16.42
N ASP A 128 -4.42 28.37 -15.86
CA ASP A 128 -4.58 29.60 -16.63
C ASP A 128 -3.54 30.65 -16.20
N GLN A 129 -2.29 30.48 -16.64
CA GLN A 129 -1.39 31.61 -16.79
C GLN A 129 -0.28 31.27 -17.78
N SER A 130 -0.36 31.90 -18.94
CA SER A 130 0.73 32.60 -19.62
C SER A 130 1.97 32.83 -18.74
N ILE A 131 2.82 31.81 -18.55
CA ILE A 131 4.19 32.03 -18.07
C ILE A 131 4.98 32.49 -19.30
N TYR A 132 4.96 33.80 -19.54
CA TYR A 132 6.05 34.44 -20.27
C TYR A 132 7.28 34.38 -19.34
N LEU A 133 8.18 33.43 -19.61
CA LEU A 133 9.60 33.53 -19.30
C LEU A 133 10.39 33.28 -20.59
#